data_AF-A0A2C6K8P3-F1
#
_entry.id   AF-A0A2C6K8P3-F1
#
_cell.length_a   1.000
_cell.length_b   1.000
_cell.length_c   1.000
_cell.angle_alpha   90.00
_cell.angle_beta   90.00
_cell.angle_gamma   90.00
#
_symmetry.space_group_name_H-M   'P 1'
#
loop_
_entity.id
_entity.type
_entity.pdbx_description
1 polymer ?
#
loop_
_entity_poly.entity_id
_entity_poly.type
_entity_poly.pdbx_seq_one_letter_code
_entity_poly.pdbx_strand_id
1 'polypeptide(L)'
;CKKEKFTTFIPGFQSKWWTENKGLHSVTLKIPPEHFPDSPKTIHLGCLYKPTTTPEAHNAQATNQNLCKVDVVISAKESLASGRAVAALPGVTVAAVLFSISFLM
;
A
#
# COMPACT_ATOMS: atom_id res chain seq x y z
N CYS A 1 8.61 -0.71 -20.76
CA CYS A 1 7.36 -0.80 -19.97
C CYS A 1 6.20 -1.21 -20.87
N LYS A 2 5.47 -2.28 -20.51
CA LYS A 2 4.19 -2.63 -21.16
C LYS A 2 3.10 -1.72 -20.57
N LYS A 3 2.28 -1.10 -21.41
CA LYS A 3 1.19 -0.22 -20.95
C LYS A 3 -0.09 -1.02 -20.75
N GLU A 4 -0.74 -0.85 -19.61
CA GLU A 4 -2.03 -1.46 -19.29
C GLU A 4 -2.98 -0.42 -18.67
N LYS A 5 -4.29 -0.66 -18.75
CA LYS A 5 -5.29 0.25 -18.18
C LYS A 5 -5.30 0.14 -16.65
N PHE A 6 -5.45 1.27 -15.95
CA PHE A 6 -5.57 1.29 -14.50
C PHE A 6 -6.75 0.47 -13.96
N THR A 7 -7.83 0.38 -14.74
CA THR A 7 -9.01 -0.44 -14.41
C THR A 7 -8.70 -1.94 -14.32
N THR A 8 -7.58 -2.42 -14.88
CA THR A 8 -7.18 -3.83 -14.80
C THR A 8 -6.66 -4.22 -13.41
N PHE A 9 -6.16 -3.24 -12.65
CA PHE A 9 -5.53 -3.48 -11.34
C PHE A 9 -6.11 -2.63 -10.21
N ILE A 10 -6.90 -1.59 -10.50
CA ILE A 10 -7.68 -0.81 -9.53
C ILE A 10 -9.15 -0.81 -9.96
N PRO A 11 -10.02 -1.57 -9.28
CA PRO A 11 -11.45 -1.61 -9.59
C PRO A 11 -12.11 -0.24 -9.57
N GLY A 12 -12.87 0.10 -10.61
CA GLY A 12 -13.60 1.38 -10.68
C GLY A 12 -12.73 2.63 -10.83
N PHE A 13 -11.47 2.46 -11.25
CA PHE A 13 -10.53 3.57 -11.46
C PHE A 13 -11.13 4.76 -12.21
N GLN A 14 -10.88 5.96 -11.70
CA GLN A 14 -11.26 7.22 -12.34
C GLN A 14 -10.03 8.12 -12.53
N SER A 15 -9.89 8.73 -13.71
CA SER A 15 -8.76 9.62 -14.01
C SER A 15 -8.62 10.79 -13.02
N LYS A 16 -9.73 11.22 -12.39
CA LYS A 16 -9.75 12.28 -11.37
C LYS A 16 -9.00 11.93 -10.08
N TRP A 17 -8.63 10.66 -9.89
CA TRP A 17 -7.80 10.23 -8.77
C TRP A 17 -6.33 10.62 -8.94
N TRP A 18 -5.92 10.95 -10.16
CA TRP A 18 -4.65 11.61 -10.42
C TRP A 18 -4.80 13.11 -10.26
N THR A 19 -3.91 13.70 -9.47
CA THR A 19 -3.71 15.15 -9.38
C THR A 19 -2.29 15.49 -9.81
N GLU A 20 -2.14 16.52 -10.63
CA GLU A 20 -0.85 17.01 -11.09
C GLU A 20 -0.51 18.32 -10.38
N ASN A 21 0.71 18.43 -9.85
CA ASN A 21 1.29 19.69 -9.41
C ASN A 21 2.40 20.08 -10.39
N LYS A 22 2.07 20.98 -11.32
CA LYS A 22 3.00 21.44 -12.36
C LYS A 22 4.19 22.21 -11.81
N GLY A 23 4.02 22.94 -10.71
CA GLY A 23 5.10 23.70 -10.09
C GLY A 23 6.17 22.82 -9.45
N LEU A 24 5.78 21.62 -8.99
CA LEU A 24 6.69 20.63 -8.39
C LEU A 24 7.04 19.48 -9.33
N HIS A 25 6.54 19.49 -10.57
CA HIS A 25 6.65 18.38 -11.53
C HIS A 25 6.25 17.02 -10.92
N SER A 26 5.22 17.01 -10.08
CA SER A 26 4.81 15.81 -9.34
C SER A 26 3.36 15.44 -9.63
N VAL A 27 3.06 14.14 -9.44
CA VAL A 27 1.72 13.59 -9.57
C VAL A 27 1.37 12.81 -8.32
N THR A 28 0.09 12.80 -7.95
CA THR A 28 -0.42 12.06 -6.80
C THR A 28 -1.61 11.22 -7.24
N LEU A 29 -1.59 9.93 -6.94
CA LEU A 29 -2.71 9.01 -7.11
C LEU A 29 -3.39 8.77 -5.77
N LYS A 30 -4.65 9.18 -5.62
CA LYS A 30 -5.45 8.92 -4.42
C LYS A 30 -6.53 7.89 -4.72
N ILE A 31 -6.32 6.65 -4.26
CA ILE A 31 -7.28 5.56 -4.40
C ILE A 31 -8.23 5.58 -3.20
N PRO A 32 -9.55 5.67 -3.39
CA PRO A 32 -10.50 5.53 -2.29
C PRO A 32 -10.47 4.11 -1.69
N PRO A 33 -10.68 3.93 -0.37
CA PRO A 33 -10.57 2.63 0.30
C PRO A 33 -11.41 1.51 -0.33
N GLU A 34 -12.62 1.83 -0.79
CA GLU A 34 -13.56 0.91 -1.42
C GLU A 34 -13.11 0.42 -2.81
N HIS A 35 -12.09 1.04 -3.38
CA HIS A 35 -11.55 0.74 -4.71
C HIS A 35 -10.18 0.06 -4.69
N PHE A 36 -9.67 -0.30 -3.50
CA PHE A 36 -8.51 -1.18 -3.43
C PHE A 36 -8.85 -2.57 -4.02
N PRO A 37 -7.90 -3.22 -4.72
CA PRO A 37 -8.12 -4.53 -5.34
C PRO A 37 -8.26 -5.65 -4.31
N ASP A 38 -8.86 -6.78 -4.66
CA ASP A 38 -9.02 -7.92 -3.73
C ASP A 38 -7.71 -8.69 -3.48
N SER A 39 -6.69 -8.47 -4.30
CA SER A 39 -5.35 -9.04 -4.16
C SER A 39 -4.30 -7.97 -4.43
N PRO A 40 -3.11 -8.05 -3.82
CA PRO A 40 -2.05 -7.07 -4.06
C PRO A 40 -1.69 -6.99 -5.54
N LYS A 41 -1.49 -5.78 -6.05
CA LYS A 41 -1.08 -5.50 -7.43
C LYS A 41 0.16 -4.64 -7.46
N THR A 42 1.12 -4.97 -8.31
CA THR A 42 2.31 -4.15 -8.54
C THR A 42 2.20 -3.42 -9.85
N ILE A 43 2.48 -2.12 -9.85
CA ILE A 43 2.56 -1.29 -11.05
C ILE A 43 3.89 -0.59 -11.13
N HIS A 44 4.37 -0.39 -12.35
CA HIS A 44 5.62 0.27 -12.64
C HIS A 44 5.35 1.65 -13.22
N LEU A 45 5.69 2.68 -12.46
CA LEU A 45 5.64 4.08 -12.88
C LEU A 45 7.06 4.60 -13.06
N GLY A 46 7.17 5.82 -13.58
CA GLY A 46 8.47 6.43 -13.71
C GLY A 46 8.43 7.81 -14.33
N CYS A 47 9.59 8.47 -14.27
CA CYS A 47 9.82 9.77 -14.89
C CYS A 47 10.88 9.60 -15.96
N LEU A 48 10.66 10.26 -17.09
CA LEU A 48 11.66 10.43 -18.13
C LEU A 48 12.19 11.84 -18.05
N TYR A 49 13.51 12.00 -17.95
CA TYR A 49 14.13 13.29 -18.10
C TYR A 49 13.79 13.88 -19.47
N LYS A 50 13.24 15.10 -19.47
CA LYS A 50 13.02 15.89 -20.67
C LYS A 50 13.94 17.11 -20.62
N PRO A 51 14.99 17.19 -21.45
CA PRO A 51 15.82 18.38 -21.52
C PRO A 51 15.02 19.55 -22.10
N THR A 52 15.16 20.72 -21.48
CA THR A 52 14.65 21.99 -22.00
C THR A 52 15.65 22.53 -23.04
N THR A 53 15.63 21.98 -24.25
CA THR A 53 16.43 22.30 -25.46
C THR A 53 17.58 23.32 -25.36
N THR A 54 18.80 22.84 -25.61
CA THR A 54 19.68 23.37 -26.67
C THR A 54 20.10 22.19 -27.56
N PRO A 55 20.11 22.31 -28.89
CA PRO A 55 20.47 21.22 -29.79
C PRO A 55 21.98 21.18 -29.98
N GLU A 56 22.70 20.54 -29.07
CA GLU A 56 24.05 20.08 -29.36
C GLU A 56 24.11 18.57 -29.19
N ALA A 57 24.36 17.91 -30.32
CA ALA A 57 24.44 16.49 -30.48
C ALA A 57 25.49 15.90 -29.54
N HIS A 58 25.21 14.73 -28.97
CA HIS A 58 26.17 13.64 -29.06
C HIS A 58 25.53 12.28 -28.77
N ASN A 59 25.65 11.43 -29.79
CA ASN A 59 25.82 9.99 -29.74
C ASN A 59 24.60 9.12 -29.38
N ALA A 60 24.42 8.13 -30.24
CA ALA A 60 23.56 6.98 -30.09
C ALA A 60 23.89 6.23 -28.77
N GLN A 61 23.23 6.64 -27.69
CA GLN A 61 22.99 5.84 -26.49
C GLN A 61 21.72 6.38 -25.79
N ALA A 62 20.68 6.68 -26.56
CA ALA A 62 19.39 7.21 -26.08
C ALA A 62 18.52 6.14 -25.38
N THR A 63 19.13 5.11 -24.80
CA THR A 63 18.45 4.01 -24.10
C THR A 63 18.57 4.12 -22.57
N ASN A 64 19.36 5.09 -22.07
CA ASN A 64 19.55 5.36 -20.64
C ASN A 64 19.40 6.86 -20.31
N GLN A 65 18.46 7.57 -20.95
CA GLN A 65 18.09 8.91 -20.50
C GLN A 65 17.50 8.78 -19.08
N ASN A 66 18.21 9.31 -18.08
CA ASN A 66 17.94 9.27 -16.63
C ASN A 66 16.46 8.96 -16.30
N LEU A 67 16.15 7.68 -16.15
CA LEU A 67 14.80 7.16 -15.94
C LEU A 67 14.64 6.84 -14.46
N CYS A 68 13.77 7.58 -13.78
CA CYS A 68 13.30 7.18 -12.46
C CYS A 68 12.29 6.05 -12.65
N LYS A 69 12.49 4.91 -11.98
CA LYS A 69 11.53 3.81 -11.91
C LYS A 69 10.93 3.79 -10.50
N VAL A 70 9.60 3.69 -10.43
CA VAL A 70 8.85 3.62 -9.18
C VAL A 70 8.00 2.36 -9.22
N ASP A 71 8.33 1.43 -8.34
CA ASP A 71 7.54 0.22 -8.14
C ASP A 71 6.52 0.50 -7.04
N VAL A 72 5.23 0.49 -7.40
CA VAL A 72 4.13 0.75 -6.47
C VAL A 72 3.42 -0.56 -6.22
N VAL A 73 3.43 -1.02 -4.97
CA VAL A 73 2.64 -2.15 -4.51
C VAL A 73 1.35 -1.62 -3.90
N ILE A 74 0.24 -1.89 -4.57
CA ILE A 74 -1.11 -1.58 -4.11
C ILE A 74 -1.60 -2.79 -3.32
N SER A 75 -1.80 -2.61 -2.01
CA SER A 75 -2.29 -3.67 -1.13
C SER A 75 -3.69 -4.14 -1.50
N ALA A 76 -4.06 -5.32 -1.00
CA ALA A 76 -5.44 -5.76 -1.08
C ALA A 76 -6.35 -4.86 -0.24
N LYS A 77 -7.65 -4.83 -0.56
CA LYS A 77 -8.67 -4.19 0.25
C LYS A 77 -8.67 -4.82 1.64
N GLU A 78 -8.51 -3.99 2.66
CA GLU A 78 -8.67 -4.39 4.04
C GLU A 78 -10.14 -4.76 4.28
N SER A 79 -10.37 -6.01 4.68
CA SER A 79 -11.70 -6.43 5.13
C SER A 79 -11.94 -5.81 6.51
N LEU A 80 -12.98 -4.99 6.64
CA LEU A 80 -13.37 -4.34 7.91
C LEU A 80 -13.92 -5.33 8.97
N ALA A 81 -13.54 -6.61 8.94
CA ALA A 81 -13.86 -7.61 9.95
C ALA A 81 -13.03 -7.41 11.24
N SER A 82 -13.05 -6.20 11.79
CA SER A 82 -12.42 -5.88 13.09
C SER A 82 -13.51 -5.65 14.13
N GLY A 83 -14.19 -6.75 14.48
CA GLY A 83 -15.04 -6.87 15.65
C GLY A 83 -14.67 -8.15 16.39
N ARG A 84 -13.47 -8.21 16.98
CA ARG A 84 -13.21 -9.24 18.00
C ARG A 84 -14.08 -8.89 19.20
N ALA A 85 -15.28 -9.47 19.26
CA ALA A 85 -16.03 -9.53 20.51
C ALA A 85 -15.17 -10.33 21.50
N VAL A 86 -14.47 -9.62 22.39
CA VAL A 86 -13.88 -10.26 23.57
C VAL A 86 -15.06 -10.66 24.43
N ALA A 87 -15.41 -11.95 24.42
CA ALA A 87 -16.37 -12.49 25.37
C ALA A 87 -15.76 -12.31 26.77
N ALA A 88 -16.26 -11.32 27.52
CA ALA A 88 -15.97 -11.19 28.93
C ALA A 88 -16.61 -12.40 29.63
N LEU A 89 -15.79 -13.41 29.96
CA LEU A 89 -16.23 -14.46 30.89
C LEU A 89 -16.42 -13.80 32.27
N PRO A 90 -17.60 -13.89 32.89
CA PRO A 90 -17.78 -13.37 34.24
C PRO A 90 -16.88 -14.18 35.19
N GLY A 91 -16.14 -13.45 36.03
CA GLY A 91 -15.12 -14.00 36.91
C GLY A 91 -15.67 -15.06 37.87
N VAL A 92 -14.98 -16.20 37.93
CA VAL A 92 -15.09 -17.17 39.02
C VAL A 92 -13.77 -17.12 39.78
N THR A 93 -13.73 -16.34 40.86
CA THR A 93 -12.64 -16.40 41.84
C THR A 93 -12.85 -17.64 42.72
N VAL A 94 -11.98 -18.63 42.61
CA VAL A 94 -11.83 -19.66 43.65
C VAL A 94 -10.37 -19.67 44.08
N ALA A 95 -10.10 -19.02 45.21
CA ALA A 95 -8.85 -19.15 45.93
C ALA A 95 -8.86 -20.47 46.71
N ALA A 96 -7.91 -21.37 46.41
CA ALA A 96 -7.64 -22.53 47.23
C ALA A 96 -6.20 -22.44 47.75
N VAL A 97 -6.07 -21.97 48.99
CA VAL A 97 -4.79 -22.00 49.74
C VAL A 97 -4.77 -23.30 50.53
N LEU A 98 -3.99 -24.27 50.08
CA LEU A 98 -3.75 -25.51 50.82
C LEU A 98 -2.61 -25.27 51.83
N PHE A 99 -2.97 -24.95 53.08
CA PHE A 99 -2.04 -25.07 54.20
C PHE A 99 -2.10 -26.51 54.73
N SER A 100 -1.14 -27.34 54.32
CA SER A 100 -0.87 -28.63 54.95
C SER A 100 -0.29 -28.39 56.35
N ILE A 101 -1.12 -28.52 57.39
CA ILE A 101 -0.64 -28.58 58.77
C ILE A 101 -0.50 -30.06 59.14
N SER A 102 0.74 -30.52 59.19
CA SER A 102 1.12 -31.73 59.91
C SER A 102 1.04 -31.46 61.41
N PHE A 103 0.25 -32.22 62.18
CA PHE A 103 0.56 -32.53 63.59
C PHE A 103 -0.24 -33.75 64.10
N LEU A 104 0.50 -34.83 64.34
CA LEU A 104 0.47 -35.80 65.45
C LEU A 104 -0.80 -35.91 66.33
N MET A 105 -1.43 -37.09 66.35
CA MET A 105 -1.51 -38.02 67.50
C MET A 105 -2.21 -39.33 67.12
#